data_AF-A0A6J1T3K8-F1
#
_entry.id   AF-A0A6J1T3K8-F1
#
_cell.length_a   1.000
_cell.length_b   1.000
_cell.length_c   1.000
_cell.angle_alpha   90.00
_cell.angle_beta   90.00
_cell.angle_gamma   90.00
#
_symmetry.space_group_name_H-M   'P 1'
#
loop_
_entity.id
_entity.type
_entity.pdbx_description
1 polymer ?
#
loop_
_entity_poly.entity_id
_entity_poly.type
_entity_poly.pdbx_seq_one_letter_code
_entity_poly.pdbx_strand_id
1 'polypeptide(L)'
;MTVFAVLICLRCGNQTRHRLVKPHGACVISFLFHSVFLFTFHITSTMKKRAVDSKQNVESDSSSDDDSSGEDEEYKGGEQIQVDFEGRIPVDSDFHGIKQLLLQLFLKAHVNLSDLTELLIKQNYIGSVVKQCDDDPESDDEDDMNVDDDVYGITSVVNLTEKKSMQCVSQLRDLLKDLSTKHGDDRTVSKVNQLLDDDSHSVGLLINERFINIPPQVAVPLLMNLRKELEKAKSRKMPFDFHYFVLICKLYKMDHTKKKSKKNKNKEAEPEILWSNAEEEVFLEVADCSFEFCVKDDSDSALGGKWNESDSEMTPWRKVLIFPASKLDDVINRVTNMLQQ
;
A
#
# COMPACT_ATOMS: atom_id res chain seq x y z
N MET A 1 23.88 -7.20 15.99
CA MET A 1 25.27 -7.12 15.51
C MET A 1 25.44 -8.06 14.33
N THR A 2 25.85 -7.48 13.21
CA THR A 2 26.66 -8.09 12.15
C THR A 2 26.04 -9.21 11.32
N VAL A 3 25.46 -8.87 10.16
CA VAL A 3 25.86 -9.43 8.85
C VAL A 3 25.43 -8.44 7.77
N PHE A 4 26.34 -7.63 7.23
CA PHE A 4 26.32 -7.19 5.82
C PHE A 4 27.66 -6.52 5.52
N ALA A 5 28.57 -7.30 4.96
CA ALA A 5 29.78 -6.83 4.30
C ALA A 5 30.07 -7.78 3.13
N VAL A 6 30.65 -7.21 2.07
CA VAL A 6 31.21 -7.86 0.87
C VAL A 6 30.25 -7.94 -0.33
N LEU A 7 30.27 -6.90 -1.17
CA LEU A 7 30.83 -6.88 -2.54
C LEU A 7 30.44 -5.50 -3.13
N ILE A 8 31.36 -4.58 -3.46
CA ILE A 8 31.88 -4.42 -4.83
C ILE A 8 33.11 -3.53 -4.74
N CYS A 9 34.25 -4.05 -5.22
CA CYS A 9 35.44 -3.27 -5.51
C CYS A 9 35.95 -3.73 -6.89
N LEU A 10 36.40 -2.76 -7.69
CA LEU A 10 37.17 -2.86 -8.96
C LEU A 10 36.39 -2.99 -10.29
N ARG A 11 36.27 -1.83 -10.98
CA ARG A 11 36.82 -1.53 -12.33
C ARG A 11 36.37 -0.12 -12.73
N CYS A 12 37.18 0.94 -12.63
CA CYS A 12 38.33 1.34 -13.45
C CYS A 12 37.99 1.60 -14.94
N GLY A 13 38.09 2.87 -15.38
CA GLY A 13 38.13 3.24 -16.80
C GLY A 13 37.79 4.69 -17.14
N ASN A 14 38.81 5.56 -17.13
CA ASN A 14 38.90 6.91 -17.71
C ASN A 14 38.05 7.17 -18.97
N GLN A 15 37.55 8.41 -19.18
CA GLN A 15 38.16 9.40 -20.10
C GLN A 15 37.33 10.72 -20.23
N THR A 16 38.01 11.86 -19.96
CA THR A 16 37.97 13.18 -20.65
C THR A 16 36.69 14.02 -20.85
N ARG A 17 36.66 15.15 -20.12
CA ARG A 17 36.73 16.57 -20.56
C ARG A 17 36.08 17.05 -21.89
N HIS A 18 35.30 18.13 -21.69
CA HIS A 18 35.20 19.41 -22.43
C HIS A 18 34.07 19.67 -23.45
N ARG A 19 33.37 20.77 -23.13
CA ARG A 19 33.03 21.98 -23.93
C ARG A 19 31.59 22.17 -24.39
N LEU A 20 31.03 23.25 -23.83
CA LEU A 20 30.01 24.15 -24.38
C LEU A 20 30.03 24.26 -25.90
N VAL A 21 28.86 24.08 -26.52
CA VAL A 21 28.37 24.88 -27.66
C VAL A 21 26.84 24.94 -27.59
N LYS A 22 26.27 26.15 -27.47
CA LYS A 22 24.86 26.45 -27.85
C LYS A 22 24.78 26.57 -29.37
N PRO A 23 23.62 26.28 -29.98
CA PRO A 23 22.93 27.38 -30.64
C PRO A 23 21.41 27.39 -30.48
N HIS A 24 20.88 28.58 -30.76
CA HIS A 24 19.49 29.02 -30.75
C HIS A 24 18.51 28.20 -31.59
N GLY A 25 17.24 28.17 -31.17
CA GLY A 25 16.12 27.96 -32.09
C GLY A 25 14.82 27.45 -31.46
N ALA A 26 14.00 28.37 -30.96
CA ALA A 26 12.53 28.33 -30.86
C ALA A 26 11.80 27.05 -30.40
N CYS A 27 11.08 27.13 -29.28
CA CYS A 27 9.62 27.04 -29.23
C CYS A 27 9.14 27.37 -27.81
N VAL A 28 8.67 28.60 -27.59
CA VAL A 28 8.01 28.96 -26.32
C VAL A 28 6.58 28.45 -26.42
N ILE A 29 6.36 27.18 -26.06
CA ILE A 29 5.03 26.71 -25.72
C ILE A 29 4.87 26.95 -24.23
N SER A 30 4.28 28.10 -23.90
CA SER A 30 3.78 28.38 -22.56
C SER A 30 2.61 27.43 -22.29
N PHE A 31 2.91 26.27 -21.72
CA PHE A 31 1.92 25.45 -21.04
C PHE A 31 1.79 25.98 -19.61
N LEU A 32 0.87 26.92 -19.44
CA LEU A 32 0.26 27.22 -18.15
C LEU A 32 -0.54 25.97 -17.70
N PHE A 33 0.17 24.98 -17.16
CA PHE A 33 -0.42 23.97 -16.26
C PHE A 33 -0.03 24.36 -14.84
N HIS A 34 -0.77 25.31 -14.27
CA HIS A 34 -0.84 25.50 -12.83
C HIS A 34 -2.28 25.23 -12.41
N SER A 35 -2.53 23.95 -12.13
CA SER A 35 -3.54 23.55 -11.15
C SER A 35 -3.14 22.16 -10.65
N VAL A 36 -1.93 22.08 -10.06
CA VAL A 36 -1.51 20.95 -9.25
C VAL A 36 -2.29 21.08 -7.96
N PHE A 37 -3.30 20.23 -7.78
CA PHE A 37 -3.92 20.07 -6.47
C PHE A 37 -2.95 19.25 -5.62
N LEU A 38 -2.05 19.97 -4.94
CA LEU A 38 -1.33 19.46 -3.78
C LEU A 38 -2.35 19.40 -2.64
N PHE A 39 -2.47 18.25 -1.97
CA PHE A 39 -3.33 18.13 -0.79
C PHE A 39 -2.48 17.67 0.39
N THR A 40 -2.19 18.60 1.29
CA THR A 40 -1.58 18.32 2.60
C THR A 40 -2.65 17.80 3.56
N PHE A 41 -2.39 16.68 4.23
CA PHE A 41 -3.23 16.19 5.32
C PHE A 41 -2.45 16.17 6.63
N HIS A 42 -2.99 16.81 7.65
CA HIS A 42 -2.45 16.73 9.00
C HIS A 42 -2.98 15.47 9.67
N ILE A 43 -2.08 14.54 10.03
CA ILE A 43 -2.46 13.33 10.77
C ILE A 43 -1.53 13.17 11.95
N THR A 44 -2.04 13.46 13.16
CA THR A 44 -1.32 13.18 14.40
C THR A 44 -1.37 11.69 14.70
N SER A 45 -0.29 10.94 14.41
CA SER A 45 -0.16 9.54 14.82
C SER A 45 0.65 9.41 16.11
N THR A 46 0.04 8.91 17.18
CA THR A 46 0.77 8.63 18.43
C THR A 46 1.33 7.20 18.40
N MET A 47 2.63 7.05 18.14
CA MET A 47 3.33 5.78 18.32
C MET A 47 3.56 5.49 19.82
N LYS A 48 2.64 4.77 20.47
CA LYS A 48 2.83 4.33 21.85
C LYS A 48 3.59 3.00 21.87
N LYS A 49 4.92 3.08 22.06
CA LYS A 49 5.77 1.90 22.29
C LYS A 49 5.28 1.17 23.56
N ARG A 50 4.89 -0.10 23.45
CA ARG A 50 4.49 -0.94 24.59
C ARG A 50 5.69 -1.09 25.53
N ALA A 51 5.64 -0.46 26.70
CA ALA A 51 6.59 -0.69 27.77
C ALA A 51 6.35 -2.07 28.38
N VAL A 52 7.37 -2.93 28.36
CA VAL A 52 7.40 -4.18 29.13
C VAL A 52 7.77 -3.80 30.57
N ASP A 53 6.81 -3.96 31.47
CA ASP A 53 6.97 -3.79 32.91
C ASP A 53 7.66 -5.03 33.49
N SER A 54 8.93 -4.89 33.87
CA SER A 54 9.65 -5.89 34.66
C SER A 54 10.14 -5.27 35.96
N LYS A 55 9.34 -5.45 37.00
CA LYS A 55 9.71 -5.24 38.40
C LYS A 55 10.85 -6.19 38.80
N GLN A 56 11.97 -5.65 39.26
CA GLN A 56 12.81 -6.31 40.27
C GLN A 56 13.39 -5.29 41.24
N ASN A 57 13.06 -5.49 42.52
CA ASN A 57 13.64 -4.87 43.70
C ASN A 57 15.01 -5.50 43.99
N VAL A 58 16.06 -4.69 44.19
CA VAL A 58 17.15 -5.01 45.12
C VAL A 58 17.79 -3.71 45.62
N GLU A 59 17.78 -3.49 46.94
CA GLU A 59 18.53 -2.44 47.64
C GLU A 59 19.95 -2.94 47.99
N SER A 60 20.98 -2.07 47.89
CA SER A 60 21.85 -1.64 49.03
C SER A 60 23.20 -0.98 48.58
N ASP A 61 23.38 0.25 49.09
CA ASP A 61 24.56 0.96 49.61
C ASP A 61 25.90 1.20 48.86
N SER A 62 26.28 2.50 48.85
CA SER A 62 27.58 3.09 49.27
C SER A 62 28.41 3.87 48.22
N SER A 63 28.31 5.21 48.33
CA SER A 63 29.37 6.24 48.44
C SER A 63 30.22 6.72 47.24
N SER A 64 30.39 8.06 47.27
CA SER A 64 31.45 8.96 46.78
C SER A 64 31.31 9.67 45.43
N ASP A 65 31.52 10.98 45.55
CA ASP A 65 31.45 12.11 44.63
C ASP A 65 32.33 12.00 43.38
N ASP A 66 31.90 12.56 42.24
CA ASP A 66 32.66 13.60 41.52
C ASP A 66 31.80 14.30 40.46
N ASP A 67 32.01 15.62 40.33
CA ASP A 67 31.40 16.52 39.36
C ASP A 67 31.81 16.16 37.93
N SER A 68 30.84 15.90 37.05
CA SER A 68 31.03 16.07 35.61
C SER A 68 29.76 16.65 35.00
N SER A 69 29.85 17.94 34.66
CA SER A 69 28.90 18.66 33.84
C SER A 69 29.01 18.16 32.40
N GLY A 70 28.47 16.97 32.15
CA GLY A 70 28.00 16.56 30.84
C GLY A 70 26.55 17.01 30.74
N GLU A 71 26.22 17.83 29.75
CA GLU A 71 24.83 18.02 29.33
C GLU A 71 24.35 16.69 28.74
N ASP A 72 24.01 15.75 29.62
CA ASP A 72 23.24 14.57 29.26
C ASP A 72 21.86 15.07 28.90
N GLU A 73 21.59 15.20 27.59
CA GLU A 73 20.23 15.30 27.07
C GLU A 73 19.49 14.00 27.45
N GLU A 74 18.99 13.98 28.68
CA GLU A 74 18.09 12.97 29.20
C GLU A 74 16.88 12.93 28.26
N TYR A 75 16.83 11.91 27.40
CA TYR A 75 15.77 11.70 26.42
C TYR A 75 14.43 11.65 27.14
N LYS A 76 13.73 12.80 27.22
CA LYS A 76 12.42 12.93 27.85
C LYS A 76 11.43 12.24 26.95
N GLY A 77 11.23 10.94 27.19
CA GLY A 77 10.24 10.13 26.49
C GLY A 77 8.89 10.86 26.46
N GLY A 78 8.50 11.32 25.28
CA GLY A 78 7.35 12.22 25.13
C GLY A 78 7.33 13.05 23.86
N GLU A 79 8.42 13.09 23.07
CA GLU A 79 8.40 13.74 21.76
C GLU A 79 7.40 13.04 20.83
N GLN A 80 6.26 13.71 20.62
CA GLN A 80 5.26 13.33 19.63
C GLN A 80 5.77 13.84 18.29
N ILE A 81 6.42 12.96 17.52
CA ILE A 81 6.75 13.27 16.13
C ILE A 81 5.43 13.34 15.37
N GLN A 82 5.04 14.55 14.96
CA GLN A 82 3.94 14.76 14.02
C GLN A 82 4.48 14.45 12.63
N VAL A 83 3.85 13.49 11.96
CA VAL A 83 4.20 13.10 10.59
C VAL A 83 3.00 13.37 9.72
N ASP A 84 3.16 14.29 8.78
CA ASP A 84 2.15 14.62 7.81
C ASP A 84 2.31 13.78 6.54
N PHE A 85 1.17 13.34 6.01
CA PHE A 85 1.13 12.56 4.78
C PHE A 85 0.35 13.34 3.73
N GLU A 86 0.82 13.29 2.49
CA GLU A 86 0.12 13.89 1.36
C GLU A 86 -0.03 12.93 0.19
N GLY A 87 -1.12 13.15 -0.55
CA GLY A 87 -1.39 12.46 -1.80
C GLY A 87 -0.85 13.27 -2.97
N ARG A 88 0.13 12.74 -3.70
CA ARG A 88 0.68 13.35 -4.93
C ARG A 88 0.41 12.47 -6.15
N ILE A 89 0.45 13.05 -7.35
CA ILE A 89 0.36 12.28 -8.60
C ILE A 89 1.65 11.46 -8.75
N PRO A 90 1.58 10.17 -9.12
CA PRO A 90 2.76 9.34 -9.34
C PRO A 90 3.70 9.94 -10.40
N VAL A 91 5.01 9.94 -10.12
CA VAL A 91 6.08 10.36 -11.03
C VAL A 91 7.12 9.26 -11.23
N ASP A 92 8.03 9.42 -12.21
CA ASP A 92 9.00 8.38 -12.58
C ASP A 92 9.95 7.99 -11.42
N SER A 93 10.27 8.92 -10.52
CA SER A 93 11.07 8.63 -9.31
C SER A 93 10.35 7.70 -8.33
N ASP A 94 9.01 7.60 -8.38
CA ASP A 94 8.21 6.78 -7.47
C ASP A 94 8.21 5.29 -7.84
N PHE A 95 8.89 4.92 -8.93
CA PHE A 95 8.86 3.58 -9.50
C PHE A 95 9.18 2.49 -8.48
N HIS A 96 10.23 2.66 -7.67
CA HIS A 96 10.65 1.61 -6.76
C HIS A 96 9.64 1.40 -5.62
N GLY A 97 9.24 2.47 -4.94
CA GLY A 97 8.24 2.39 -3.86
C GLY A 97 6.87 1.86 -4.32
N ILE A 98 6.38 2.27 -5.50
CA ILE A 98 5.14 1.69 -6.06
C ILE A 98 5.32 0.20 -6.34
N LYS A 99 6.43 -0.20 -6.96
CA LYS A 99 6.71 -1.61 -7.26
C LYS A 99 6.78 -2.45 -5.98
N GLN A 100 7.32 -1.91 -4.90
CA GLN A 100 7.39 -2.58 -3.60
C GLN A 100 5.98 -2.84 -3.03
N LEU A 101 5.07 -1.87 -3.12
CA LEU A 101 3.67 -2.05 -2.71
C LEU A 101 2.97 -3.14 -3.54
N LEU A 102 3.19 -3.15 -4.85
CA LEU A 102 2.63 -4.17 -5.74
C LEU A 102 3.22 -5.57 -5.46
N LEU A 103 4.51 -5.67 -5.13
CA LEU A 103 5.14 -6.91 -4.71
C LEU A 103 4.48 -7.47 -3.44
N GLN A 104 4.13 -6.63 -2.48
CA GLN A 104 3.41 -7.08 -1.27
C GLN A 104 1.99 -7.57 -1.59
N LEU A 105 1.32 -6.94 -2.55
CA LEU A 105 -0.03 -7.33 -2.97
C LEU A 105 -0.04 -8.67 -3.71
N PHE A 106 0.80 -8.80 -4.75
CA PHE A 106 0.82 -9.92 -5.68
C PHE A 106 1.79 -11.05 -5.30
N LEU A 107 2.71 -10.83 -4.36
CA LEU A 107 3.70 -11.81 -3.87
C LEU A 107 4.42 -12.52 -5.04
N LYS A 108 4.30 -13.85 -5.11
CA LYS A 108 4.95 -14.71 -6.12
C LYS A 108 4.12 -14.90 -7.39
N ALA A 109 3.05 -14.11 -7.60
CA ALA A 109 2.22 -14.23 -8.79
C ALA A 109 2.99 -13.88 -10.07
N HIS A 110 2.65 -14.57 -11.17
CA HIS A 110 3.28 -14.39 -12.49
C HIS A 110 2.77 -13.15 -13.24
N VAL A 111 2.91 -11.97 -12.64
CA VAL A 111 2.56 -10.67 -13.24
C VAL A 111 3.83 -9.83 -13.40
N ASN A 112 4.05 -9.23 -14.56
CA ASN A 112 5.13 -8.26 -14.74
C ASN A 112 4.80 -6.96 -13.99
N LEU A 113 5.28 -6.88 -12.74
CA LEU A 113 5.05 -5.74 -11.87
C LEU A 113 5.82 -4.49 -12.30
N SER A 114 6.95 -4.65 -13.03
CA SER A 114 7.66 -3.50 -13.59
C SER A 114 6.78 -2.79 -14.63
N ASP A 115 6.21 -3.53 -15.58
CA ASP A 115 5.31 -2.98 -16.59
C ASP A 115 4.03 -2.40 -15.96
N LEU A 116 3.50 -3.05 -14.92
CA LEU A 116 2.34 -2.55 -14.18
C LEU A 116 2.66 -1.23 -13.47
N THR A 117 3.86 -1.11 -12.89
CA THR A 117 4.32 0.12 -12.23
C THR A 117 4.50 1.25 -13.24
N GLU A 118 5.18 0.99 -14.36
CA GLU A 118 5.30 1.99 -15.44
C GLU A 118 3.92 2.43 -15.95
N LEU A 119 2.98 1.48 -16.04
CA LEU A 119 1.62 1.79 -16.47
C LEU A 119 0.91 2.72 -15.49
N LEU A 120 1.09 2.52 -14.18
CA LEU A 120 0.54 3.35 -13.11
C LEU A 120 1.12 4.76 -13.12
N ILE A 121 2.42 4.90 -13.39
CA ILE A 121 3.08 6.21 -13.48
C ILE A 121 2.67 6.96 -14.76
N LYS A 122 2.65 6.25 -15.90
CA LYS A 122 2.25 6.84 -17.19
C LYS A 122 0.80 7.34 -17.18
N GLN A 123 -0.08 6.80 -16.33
CA GLN A 123 -1.46 7.28 -16.16
C GLN A 123 -1.57 8.42 -15.14
N ASN A 124 -0.82 9.50 -15.36
CA ASN A 124 -0.72 10.70 -14.51
C ASN A 124 -2.02 11.51 -14.27
N TYR A 125 -3.17 11.00 -14.66
CA TYR A 125 -4.48 11.64 -14.49
C TYR A 125 -5.41 10.87 -13.54
N ILE A 126 -5.04 9.63 -13.16
CA ILE A 126 -5.77 8.80 -12.20
C ILE A 126 -4.80 8.14 -11.24
N GLY A 127 -5.03 8.40 -9.96
CA GLY A 127 -4.35 7.81 -8.84
C GLY A 127 -3.39 8.75 -8.15
N SER A 128 -3.05 8.38 -6.92
CA SER A 128 -2.19 9.16 -6.05
C SER A 128 -1.27 8.23 -5.26
N VAL A 129 -0.03 8.66 -5.07
CA VAL A 129 0.93 8.07 -4.12
C VAL A 129 0.88 8.83 -2.80
N VAL A 130 1.13 8.13 -1.70
CA VAL A 130 1.28 8.72 -0.37
C VAL A 130 2.75 8.92 -0.08
N LYS A 131 3.13 10.17 0.23
CA LYS A 131 4.47 10.52 0.71
C LYS A 131 4.37 11.28 2.03
N GLN A 132 5.46 11.27 2.79
CA GLN A 132 5.61 12.15 3.95
C GLN A 132 5.87 13.59 3.47
N CYS A 133 5.30 14.57 4.16
CA CYS A 133 5.65 15.97 3.96
C CYS A 133 6.96 16.27 4.70
N ASP A 134 7.93 16.83 3.99
CA ASP A 134 9.15 17.37 4.60
C ASP A 134 8.82 18.76 5.16
N ASP A 135 8.62 18.86 6.47
CA ASP A 135 8.35 20.14 7.15
C ASP A 135 9.65 20.89 7.53
N ASP A 136 10.82 20.31 7.25
CA ASP A 136 12.12 20.89 7.61
C ASP A 136 12.84 21.50 6.39
N PRO A 137 12.79 22.84 6.21
CA PRO A 137 13.50 23.51 5.11
C PRO A 137 15.02 23.59 5.31
N GLU A 138 15.58 23.09 6.42
CA GLU A 138 17.03 23.14 6.70
C GLU A 138 17.76 21.78 6.54
N SER A 139 17.06 20.68 6.27
CA SER A 139 17.69 19.39 5.96
C SER A 139 18.08 19.28 4.49
N ASP A 140 18.95 20.19 4.01
CA ASP A 140 19.70 20.05 2.76
C ASP A 140 20.88 19.07 2.96
N ASP A 141 20.65 17.94 3.64
CA ASP A 141 21.59 16.82 3.64
C ASP A 141 21.42 16.09 2.30
N GLU A 142 22.00 16.68 1.23
CA GLU A 142 22.15 16.10 -0.12
C GLU A 142 22.93 14.75 -0.14
N ASP A 143 23.27 14.20 1.03
CA ASP A 143 24.05 12.98 1.21
C ASP A 143 23.20 11.72 1.49
N ASP A 144 21.87 11.84 1.72
CA ASP A 144 21.01 10.65 1.84
C ASP A 144 20.51 10.21 0.44
N MET A 145 21.35 9.45 -0.27
CA MET A 145 21.03 8.87 -1.58
C MET A 145 19.92 7.78 -1.54
N ASN A 146 18.85 7.97 -0.75
CA ASN A 146 17.70 7.06 -0.64
C ASN A 146 16.32 7.76 -0.70
N VAL A 147 16.22 9.02 -1.15
CA VAL A 147 14.95 9.76 -1.31
C VAL A 147 14.02 9.16 -2.40
N ASP A 148 14.46 8.11 -3.10
CA ASP A 148 13.70 7.47 -4.17
C ASP A 148 12.59 6.51 -3.66
N ASP A 149 12.54 6.20 -2.36
CA ASP A 149 11.68 5.15 -1.79
C ASP A 149 10.58 5.61 -0.82
N ASP A 150 10.28 6.90 -0.75
CA ASP A 150 9.32 7.47 0.23
C ASP A 150 7.84 7.26 -0.12
N VAL A 151 7.51 6.26 -0.94
CA VAL A 151 6.13 5.94 -1.30
C VAL A 151 5.56 4.94 -0.29
N TYR A 152 4.71 5.44 0.60
CA TYR A 152 4.09 4.66 1.66
C TYR A 152 2.74 4.03 1.28
N GLY A 153 2.16 4.47 0.17
CA GLY A 153 0.89 3.97 -0.33
C GLY A 153 0.59 4.41 -1.76
N ILE A 154 -0.34 3.72 -2.40
CA ILE A 154 -0.86 4.02 -3.73
C ILE A 154 -2.35 3.70 -3.80
N THR A 155 -3.12 4.64 -4.34
CA THR A 155 -4.52 4.44 -4.71
C THR A 155 -4.65 4.78 -6.19
N SER A 156 -4.98 3.83 -7.04
CA SER A 156 -5.16 4.06 -8.49
C SER A 156 -6.06 2.98 -9.11
N VAL A 157 -6.42 3.13 -10.38
CA VAL A 157 -7.22 2.16 -11.13
C VAL A 157 -6.52 1.79 -12.43
N VAL A 158 -6.49 0.50 -12.75
CA VAL A 158 -6.01 -0.02 -14.03
C VAL A 158 -7.19 -0.56 -14.83
N ASN A 159 -7.38 -0.06 -16.06
CA ASN A 159 -8.41 -0.59 -16.95
C ASN A 159 -7.99 -1.97 -17.52
N LEU A 160 -8.70 -3.02 -17.14
CA LEU A 160 -8.48 -4.41 -17.58
C LEU A 160 -9.14 -4.75 -18.94
N THR A 161 -10.00 -3.87 -19.46
CA THR A 161 -10.73 -4.06 -20.72
C THR A 161 -10.01 -3.38 -21.90
N GLU A 162 -9.57 -2.13 -21.75
CA GLU A 162 -8.93 -1.37 -22.83
C GLU A 162 -7.48 -1.81 -23.08
N LYS A 163 -6.74 -2.11 -22.01
CA LYS A 163 -5.28 -2.34 -22.08
C LYS A 163 -4.90 -3.81 -22.27
N LYS A 164 -5.80 -4.65 -22.81
CA LYS A 164 -5.61 -6.12 -22.93
C LYS A 164 -4.37 -6.52 -23.73
N SER A 165 -3.93 -5.69 -24.66
CA SER A 165 -2.71 -5.93 -25.46
C SER A 165 -1.42 -5.79 -24.66
N MET A 166 -1.46 -5.18 -23.47
CA MET A 166 -0.30 -5.09 -22.59
C MET A 166 -0.10 -6.41 -21.84
N GLN A 167 1.15 -6.89 -21.79
CA GLN A 167 1.47 -8.17 -21.17
C GLN A 167 1.05 -8.23 -19.69
N CYS A 168 1.34 -7.19 -18.90
CA CYS A 168 0.96 -7.15 -17.48
C CYS A 168 -0.57 -7.23 -17.28
N VAL A 169 -1.36 -6.61 -18.16
CA VAL A 169 -2.82 -6.63 -18.08
C VAL A 169 -3.38 -7.99 -18.49
N SER A 170 -2.83 -8.61 -19.53
CA SER A 170 -3.18 -9.99 -19.89
C SER A 170 -2.90 -10.94 -18.72
N GLN A 171 -1.71 -10.85 -18.12
CA GLN A 171 -1.32 -11.66 -16.96
C GLN A 171 -2.23 -11.44 -15.76
N LEU A 172 -2.64 -10.19 -15.48
CA LEU A 172 -3.60 -9.89 -14.42
C LEU A 172 -4.96 -10.56 -14.68
N ARG A 173 -5.44 -10.54 -15.92
CA ARG A 173 -6.71 -11.18 -16.30
C ARG A 173 -6.64 -12.69 -16.14
N ASP A 174 -5.56 -13.31 -16.60
CA ASP A 174 -5.33 -14.74 -16.47
C ASP A 174 -5.22 -15.14 -14.99
N LEU A 175 -4.48 -14.36 -14.20
CA LEU A 175 -4.36 -14.55 -12.75
C LEU A 175 -5.73 -14.53 -12.06
N LEU A 176 -6.58 -13.54 -12.37
CA LEU A 176 -7.92 -13.43 -11.77
C LEU A 176 -8.80 -14.62 -12.13
N LYS A 177 -8.75 -15.10 -13.38
CA LYS A 177 -9.48 -16.30 -13.81
C LYS A 177 -8.98 -17.56 -13.10
N ASP A 178 -7.67 -17.75 -13.06
CA ASP A 178 -7.04 -18.92 -12.43
C ASP A 178 -7.36 -18.98 -10.94
N LEU A 179 -7.22 -17.86 -10.23
CA LEU A 179 -7.54 -17.77 -8.81
C LEU A 179 -9.03 -18.00 -8.56
N SER A 180 -9.90 -17.41 -9.39
CA SER A 180 -11.35 -17.64 -9.25
C SER A 180 -11.70 -19.12 -9.46
N THR A 181 -11.09 -19.78 -10.44
CA THR A 181 -11.35 -21.21 -10.73
C THR A 181 -10.86 -22.12 -9.60
N LYS A 182 -9.75 -21.75 -8.94
CA LYS A 182 -9.18 -22.54 -7.83
C LYS A 182 -9.90 -22.34 -6.50
N HIS A 183 -10.44 -21.14 -6.25
CA HIS A 183 -10.89 -20.73 -4.91
C HIS A 183 -12.30 -20.16 -4.83
N GLY A 184 -12.91 -19.80 -5.96
CA GLY A 184 -14.27 -19.28 -6.04
C GLY A 184 -15.32 -20.38 -6.19
N ASP A 185 -16.57 -20.02 -5.92
CA ASP A 185 -17.74 -20.86 -6.26
C ASP A 185 -18.11 -20.73 -7.75
N ASP A 186 -18.93 -21.66 -8.26
CA ASP A 186 -19.33 -21.70 -9.67
C ASP A 186 -19.92 -20.37 -10.17
N ARG A 187 -20.65 -19.66 -9.29
CA ARG A 187 -21.23 -18.35 -9.57
C ARG A 187 -20.14 -17.30 -9.77
N THR A 188 -19.15 -17.26 -8.88
CA THR A 188 -18.05 -16.30 -8.93
C THR A 188 -17.15 -16.57 -10.13
N VAL A 189 -16.82 -17.84 -10.40
CA VAL A 189 -16.05 -18.25 -11.59
C VAL A 189 -16.76 -17.80 -12.87
N SER A 190 -18.07 -18.08 -12.98
CA SER A 190 -18.87 -17.68 -14.14
C SER A 190 -18.89 -16.16 -14.31
N LYS A 191 -19.04 -15.41 -13.21
CA LYS A 191 -19.06 -13.94 -13.23
C LYS A 191 -17.70 -13.35 -13.63
N VAL A 192 -16.59 -13.87 -13.09
CA VAL A 192 -15.23 -13.43 -13.44
C VAL A 192 -14.95 -13.68 -14.92
N ASN A 193 -15.24 -14.88 -15.42
CA ASN A 193 -15.05 -15.20 -16.84
C ASN A 193 -15.91 -14.29 -17.72
N GLN A 194 -17.19 -14.11 -17.38
CA GLN A 194 -18.08 -13.21 -18.12
C GLN A 194 -17.53 -11.77 -18.16
N LEU A 195 -17.15 -11.20 -17.02
CA LEU A 195 -16.67 -9.82 -16.94
C LEU A 195 -15.35 -9.60 -17.66
N LEU A 196 -14.46 -10.59 -17.64
CA LEU A 196 -13.17 -10.44 -18.29
C LEU A 196 -13.29 -10.70 -19.80
N ASP A 197 -14.06 -11.70 -20.24
CA ASP A 197 -14.18 -12.06 -21.67
C ASP A 197 -15.11 -11.14 -22.48
N ASP A 198 -16.04 -10.46 -21.81
CA ASP A 198 -16.93 -9.49 -22.45
C ASP A 198 -16.29 -8.10 -22.52
N ASP A 199 -16.00 -7.64 -23.75
CA ASP A 199 -15.44 -6.30 -24.00
C ASP A 199 -16.49 -5.19 -23.89
N SER A 200 -17.79 -5.52 -23.85
CA SER A 200 -18.85 -4.52 -23.75
C SER A 200 -18.92 -3.86 -22.37
N HIS A 201 -18.42 -4.53 -21.33
CA HIS A 201 -18.37 -4.03 -19.97
C HIS A 201 -16.92 -3.77 -19.55
N SER A 202 -16.61 -2.49 -19.33
CA SER A 202 -15.35 -2.02 -18.80
C SER A 202 -15.13 -2.47 -17.36
N VAL A 203 -13.99 -3.11 -17.09
CA VAL A 203 -13.59 -3.57 -15.76
C VAL A 203 -12.33 -2.83 -15.30
N GLY A 204 -12.40 -2.24 -14.10
CA GLY A 204 -11.27 -1.58 -13.46
C GLY A 204 -10.69 -2.43 -12.34
N LEU A 205 -9.38 -2.63 -12.32
CA LEU A 205 -8.67 -3.12 -11.14
C LEU A 205 -8.37 -1.93 -10.23
N LEU A 206 -9.05 -1.83 -9.10
CA LEU A 206 -8.77 -0.86 -8.06
C LEU A 206 -7.56 -1.36 -7.26
N ILE A 207 -6.50 -0.56 -7.26
CA ILE A 207 -5.31 -0.77 -6.43
C ILE A 207 -5.43 0.23 -5.29
N ASN A 208 -5.59 -0.27 -4.07
CA ASN A 208 -5.59 0.52 -2.85
C ASN A 208 -4.66 -0.15 -1.85
N GLU A 209 -3.41 0.27 -1.83
CA GLU A 209 -2.36 -0.35 -1.04
C GLU A 209 -1.60 0.68 -0.23
N ARG A 210 -1.21 0.30 0.99
CA ARG A 210 -0.35 1.09 1.87
C ARG A 210 0.37 0.19 2.85
N PHE A 211 1.45 0.70 3.44
CA PHE A 211 2.11 0.02 4.54
C PHE A 211 1.21 -0.03 5.78
N ILE A 212 1.38 -1.09 6.58
CA ILE A 212 0.55 -1.37 7.76
C ILE A 212 0.68 -0.32 8.87
N ASN A 213 1.79 0.42 8.89
CA ASN A 213 2.06 1.49 9.85
C ASN A 213 1.42 2.83 9.45
N ILE A 214 0.85 2.93 8.25
CA ILE A 214 0.19 4.15 7.77
C ILE A 214 -1.24 4.21 8.30
N PRO A 215 -1.65 5.33 8.94
CA PRO A 215 -2.97 5.46 9.53
C PRO A 215 -4.09 5.27 8.49
N PRO A 216 -5.21 4.61 8.86
CA PRO A 216 -6.31 4.38 7.93
C PRO A 216 -6.98 5.66 7.44
N GLN A 217 -6.89 6.76 8.19
CA GLN A 217 -7.46 8.06 7.85
C GLN A 217 -6.95 8.59 6.50
N VAL A 218 -5.74 8.20 6.07
CA VAL A 218 -5.17 8.56 4.76
C VAL A 218 -6.03 8.05 3.60
N ALA A 219 -6.75 6.93 3.75
CA ALA A 219 -7.59 6.40 2.67
C ALA A 219 -8.73 7.33 2.26
N VAL A 220 -9.31 8.07 3.19
CA VAL A 220 -10.48 8.93 2.94
C VAL A 220 -10.17 9.96 1.84
N PRO A 221 -9.15 10.82 1.98
CA PRO A 221 -8.84 11.77 0.92
C PRO A 221 -8.37 11.13 -0.38
N LEU A 222 -7.63 10.02 -0.34
CA LEU A 222 -7.18 9.32 -1.54
C LEU A 222 -8.36 8.79 -2.36
N LEU A 223 -9.33 8.15 -1.70
CA LEU A 223 -10.54 7.65 -2.34
C LEU A 223 -11.43 8.79 -2.84
N MET A 224 -11.56 9.88 -2.08
CA MET A 224 -12.29 11.08 -2.53
C MET A 224 -11.63 11.71 -3.76
N ASN A 225 -10.30 11.74 -3.82
CA ASN A 225 -9.58 12.25 -4.98
C ASN A 225 -9.76 11.33 -6.18
N LEU A 226 -9.62 10.02 -5.99
CA LEU A 226 -9.86 9.01 -7.04
C LEU A 226 -11.26 9.15 -7.64
N ARG A 227 -12.31 9.37 -6.83
CA ARG A 227 -13.67 9.64 -7.32
C ARG A 227 -13.70 10.83 -8.29
N LYS A 228 -13.10 11.97 -7.90
CA LYS A 228 -13.06 13.18 -8.73
C LYS A 228 -12.29 12.94 -10.03
N GLU A 229 -11.19 12.19 -9.96
CA GLU A 229 -10.37 11.85 -11.12
C GLU A 229 -11.12 10.94 -12.11
N LEU A 230 -11.84 9.93 -11.61
CA LEU A 230 -12.69 9.06 -12.42
C LEU A 230 -13.82 9.87 -13.10
N GLU A 231 -14.51 10.74 -12.37
CA GLU A 231 -15.53 11.64 -12.94
C GLU A 231 -14.95 12.56 -14.02
N LYS A 232 -13.79 13.14 -13.77
CA LYS A 232 -13.08 14.00 -14.72
C LYS A 232 -12.66 13.23 -15.97
N ALA A 233 -12.10 12.02 -15.81
CA ALA A 233 -11.71 11.17 -16.93
C ALA A 233 -12.94 10.76 -17.76
N LYS A 234 -14.05 10.41 -17.11
CA LYS A 234 -15.34 10.12 -17.76
C LYS A 234 -15.87 11.33 -18.54
N SER A 235 -15.83 12.53 -17.95
CA SER A 235 -16.25 13.78 -18.63
C SER A 235 -15.44 14.08 -19.88
N ARG A 236 -14.16 13.66 -19.90
CA ARG A 236 -13.23 13.80 -21.02
C ARG A 236 -13.32 12.66 -22.04
N LYS A 237 -14.28 11.74 -21.88
CA LYS A 237 -14.45 10.54 -22.72
C LYS A 237 -13.21 9.64 -22.74
N MET A 238 -12.46 9.62 -21.65
CA MET A 238 -11.36 8.68 -21.46
C MET A 238 -11.91 7.30 -21.08
N PRO A 239 -11.18 6.21 -21.33
CA PRO A 239 -11.64 4.84 -21.07
C PRO A 239 -11.59 4.50 -19.56
N PHE A 240 -12.34 5.23 -18.73
CA PHE A 240 -12.44 5.05 -17.27
C PHE A 240 -13.89 5.07 -16.78
N ASP A 241 -14.85 4.89 -17.70
CA ASP A 241 -16.24 4.66 -17.36
C ASP A 241 -16.45 3.16 -17.12
N PHE A 242 -16.18 2.68 -15.90
CA PHE A 242 -16.25 1.27 -15.52
C PHE A 242 -17.66 0.81 -15.18
N HIS A 243 -17.96 -0.46 -15.44
CA HIS A 243 -19.18 -1.12 -14.98
C HIS A 243 -18.93 -1.90 -13.69
N TYR A 244 -17.74 -2.47 -13.55
CA TYR A 244 -17.33 -3.28 -12.41
C TYR A 244 -15.91 -2.93 -12.00
N PHE A 245 -15.67 -3.02 -10.69
CA PHE A 245 -14.34 -2.98 -10.11
C PHE A 245 -13.97 -4.33 -9.53
N VAL A 246 -12.68 -4.64 -9.62
CA VAL A 246 -12.03 -5.73 -8.90
C VAL A 246 -11.09 -5.10 -7.89
N LEU A 247 -11.12 -5.58 -6.64
CA LEU A 247 -10.21 -5.16 -5.58
C LEU A 247 -9.60 -6.40 -4.94
N ILE A 248 -8.29 -6.39 -4.70
CA ILE A 248 -7.59 -7.46 -3.99
C ILE A 248 -7.21 -6.92 -2.62
N CYS A 249 -7.79 -7.51 -1.59
CA CYS A 249 -7.64 -7.13 -0.19
C CYS A 249 -6.66 -8.04 0.54
N LYS A 250 -5.95 -7.48 1.53
CA LYS A 250 -5.07 -8.23 2.43
C LYS A 250 -5.77 -8.46 3.76
N LEU A 251 -5.81 -9.72 4.21
CA LEU A 251 -6.41 -10.08 5.48
C LEU A 251 -5.59 -11.16 6.19
N TYR A 252 -5.72 -11.22 7.50
CA TYR A 252 -5.10 -12.22 8.35
C TYR A 252 -6.19 -12.97 9.12
N LYS A 253 -6.06 -14.30 9.18
CA LYS A 253 -6.98 -15.14 9.95
C LYS A 253 -6.25 -15.71 11.16
N MET A 254 -6.89 -15.61 12.32
CA MET A 254 -6.38 -16.19 13.57
C MET A 254 -7.14 -17.46 13.91
N ASP A 255 -6.39 -18.56 14.05
CA ASP A 255 -6.94 -19.83 14.51
C ASP A 255 -7.07 -19.85 16.04
N HIS A 256 -8.30 -19.79 16.56
CA HIS A 256 -8.58 -19.93 18.00
C HIS A 256 -8.50 -21.37 18.52
N THR A 257 -8.02 -22.32 17.70
CA THR A 257 -8.05 -23.77 17.98
C THR A 257 -7.21 -24.18 19.19
N LYS A 258 -6.28 -23.34 19.66
CA LYS A 258 -5.37 -23.68 20.78
C LYS A 258 -5.78 -23.14 22.16
N LYS A 259 -6.75 -22.21 22.27
CA LYS A 259 -7.12 -21.57 23.56
C LYS A 259 -8.45 -22.01 24.18
N LYS A 260 -9.25 -22.85 23.52
CA LYS A 260 -10.52 -23.33 24.11
C LYS A 260 -10.31 -24.54 25.01
N SER A 261 -10.26 -24.25 26.30
CA SER A 261 -10.49 -25.19 27.39
C SER A 261 -11.78 -25.99 27.18
N LYS A 262 -11.69 -27.29 27.49
CA LYS A 262 -12.65 -28.42 27.55
C LYS A 262 -14.16 -28.18 27.86
N LYS A 263 -14.84 -27.14 27.36
CA LYS A 263 -16.32 -27.02 27.44
C LYS A 263 -16.90 -26.41 26.16
N ASN A 264 -17.86 -27.12 25.57
CA ASN A 264 -18.63 -26.83 24.34
C ASN A 264 -17.96 -27.15 23.01
N LYS A 265 -18.32 -28.34 22.49
CA LYS A 265 -17.80 -28.98 21.28
C LYS A 265 -18.73 -28.85 20.05
N ASN A 266 -19.56 -27.79 19.94
CA ASN A 266 -20.63 -27.77 18.93
C ASN A 266 -20.88 -26.44 18.19
N LYS A 267 -19.90 -25.53 18.12
CA LYS A 267 -19.90 -24.47 17.10
C LYS A 267 -18.49 -24.39 16.52
N GLU A 268 -18.35 -24.66 15.22
CA GLU A 268 -17.19 -24.19 14.46
C GLU A 268 -17.06 -22.70 14.79
N ALA A 269 -15.99 -22.34 15.48
CA ALA A 269 -15.70 -20.95 15.75
C ALA A 269 -15.16 -20.40 14.45
N GLU A 270 -15.90 -19.50 13.81
CA GLU A 270 -15.38 -18.79 12.65
C GLU A 270 -14.05 -18.11 13.03
N PRO A 271 -13.03 -18.20 12.15
CA PRO A 271 -11.74 -17.58 12.42
C PRO A 271 -11.93 -16.07 12.54
N GLU A 272 -11.22 -15.46 13.50
CA GLU A 272 -11.21 -14.01 13.63
C GLU A 272 -10.41 -13.43 12.46
N ILE A 273 -11.03 -12.51 11.73
CA ILE A 273 -10.46 -11.85 10.54
C ILE A 273 -9.93 -10.48 10.95
N LEU A 274 -8.67 -10.22 10.62
CA LEU A 274 -8.04 -8.92 10.76
C LEU A 274 -7.71 -8.38 9.37
N TRP A 275 -8.31 -7.25 9.00
CA TRP A 275 -8.02 -6.57 7.74
C TRP A 275 -6.72 -5.77 7.83
N SER A 276 -5.89 -5.80 6.78
CA SER A 276 -4.74 -4.89 6.71
C SER A 276 -5.19 -3.44 6.58
N ASN A 277 -6.22 -3.21 5.77
CA ASN A 277 -6.82 -1.92 5.53
C ASN A 277 -8.27 -1.98 6.01
N ALA A 278 -8.59 -1.31 7.11
CA ALA A 278 -9.92 -1.40 7.74
C ALA A 278 -11.05 -0.95 6.80
N GLU A 279 -10.79 0.01 5.91
CA GLU A 279 -11.76 0.48 4.92
C GLU A 279 -12.22 -0.59 3.94
N GLU A 280 -11.42 -1.64 3.70
CA GLU A 280 -11.74 -2.72 2.76
C GLU A 280 -12.93 -3.58 3.21
N GLU A 281 -13.24 -3.57 4.50
CA GLU A 281 -14.44 -4.23 5.03
C GLU A 281 -15.72 -3.64 4.42
N VAL A 282 -15.76 -2.31 4.21
CA VAL A 282 -16.91 -1.62 3.59
C VAL A 282 -17.07 -2.02 2.13
N PHE A 283 -15.97 -2.29 1.42
CA PHE A 283 -16.02 -2.78 0.03
C PHE A 283 -16.60 -4.19 -0.04
N LEU A 284 -16.34 -5.04 0.97
CA LEU A 284 -16.90 -6.37 1.03
C LEU A 284 -18.44 -6.34 1.15
N GLU A 285 -19.01 -5.40 1.91
CA GLU A 285 -20.46 -5.29 2.09
C GLU A 285 -21.23 -5.04 0.78
N VAL A 286 -20.59 -4.41 -0.20
CA VAL A 286 -21.20 -4.07 -1.49
C VAL A 286 -20.80 -5.01 -2.63
N ALA A 287 -19.96 -6.01 -2.34
CA ALA A 287 -19.46 -6.94 -3.35
C ALA A 287 -20.57 -7.90 -3.82
N ASP A 288 -20.71 -8.04 -5.14
CA ASP A 288 -21.64 -9.00 -5.75
C ASP A 288 -21.12 -10.44 -5.59
N CYS A 289 -19.80 -10.59 -5.68
CA CYS A 289 -19.09 -11.84 -5.45
C CYS A 289 -17.71 -11.59 -4.87
N SER A 290 -17.21 -12.58 -4.13
CA SER A 290 -15.87 -12.58 -3.57
C SER A 290 -15.35 -14.00 -3.42
N PHE A 291 -14.04 -14.14 -3.45
CA PHE A 291 -13.36 -15.39 -3.12
C PHE A 291 -12.06 -15.08 -2.39
N GLU A 292 -11.54 -16.04 -1.64
CA GLU A 292 -10.39 -15.85 -0.77
C GLU A 292 -9.43 -17.03 -0.87
N PHE A 293 -8.14 -16.74 -0.71
CA PHE A 293 -7.09 -17.76 -0.79
C PHE A 293 -5.97 -17.47 0.21
N CYS A 294 -5.42 -18.55 0.75
CA CYS A 294 -4.29 -18.51 1.67
C CYS A 294 -3.00 -18.23 0.89
N VAL A 295 -2.16 -17.32 1.40
CA VAL A 295 -0.86 -16.99 0.79
C VAL A 295 0.30 -17.29 1.73
N LYS A 296 0.10 -18.17 2.72
CA LYS A 296 1.11 -18.53 3.72
C LYS A 296 2.42 -19.00 3.08
N ASP A 297 2.35 -19.79 2.02
CA ASP A 297 3.53 -20.35 1.34
C ASP A 297 4.23 -19.33 0.41
N ASP A 298 3.49 -18.30 -0.01
CA ASP A 298 3.99 -17.22 -0.85
C ASP A 298 4.52 -16.03 -0.06
N SER A 299 4.06 -15.87 1.20
CA SER A 299 4.49 -14.82 2.10
C SER A 299 5.78 -15.22 2.82
N ASP A 300 6.86 -14.46 2.64
CA ASP A 300 8.10 -14.62 3.42
C ASP A 300 7.95 -14.02 4.85
N SER A 301 6.72 -14.03 5.39
CA SER A 301 6.34 -13.27 6.57
C SER A 301 7.17 -13.65 7.80
N ALA A 302 7.99 -12.69 8.27
CA ALA A 302 8.64 -12.71 9.58
C ALA A 302 7.64 -12.71 10.77
N LEU A 303 6.35 -12.50 10.50
CA LEU A 303 5.27 -12.65 11.48
C LEU A 303 4.84 -14.12 11.67
N GLY A 304 5.36 -15.04 10.86
CA GLY A 304 5.17 -16.49 10.98
C GLY A 304 6.08 -17.17 12.02
N GLY A 305 6.61 -16.40 12.98
CA GLY A 305 7.42 -16.93 14.08
C GLY A 305 6.56 -17.34 15.27
N LYS A 306 6.73 -18.56 15.78
CA LYS A 306 6.29 -18.93 17.13
C LYS A 306 7.25 -18.29 18.13
N TRP A 307 7.02 -17.02 18.46
CA TRP A 307 7.81 -16.34 19.47
C TRP A 307 7.50 -16.88 20.87
N ASN A 308 6.24 -17.32 21.12
CA ASN A 308 5.83 -18.04 22.32
C ASN A 308 4.89 -19.24 22.02
N GLU A 309 4.81 -20.23 22.92
CA GLU A 309 3.88 -21.38 22.81
C GLU A 309 2.39 -20.97 22.82
N SER A 310 2.07 -19.75 23.26
CA SER A 310 0.73 -19.20 23.40
C SER A 310 0.32 -18.22 22.28
N ASP A 311 1.21 -17.97 21.31
CA ASP A 311 0.94 -17.08 20.18
C ASP A 311 0.04 -17.78 19.16
N SER A 312 -1.10 -17.16 18.89
CA SER A 312 -2.00 -17.57 17.81
C SER A 312 -1.35 -17.19 16.49
N GLU A 313 -0.96 -18.18 15.68
CA GLU A 313 -0.39 -17.93 14.35
C GLU A 313 -1.42 -17.20 13.47
N MET A 314 -1.08 -15.98 13.04
CA MET A 314 -1.85 -15.24 12.05
C MET A 314 -1.48 -15.75 10.66
N THR A 315 -2.44 -16.35 9.96
CA THR A 315 -2.23 -16.81 8.59
C THR A 315 -2.59 -15.70 7.63
N PRO A 316 -1.71 -15.32 6.67
CA PRO A 316 -2.02 -14.30 5.68
C PRO A 316 -2.88 -14.87 4.54
N TRP A 317 -3.86 -14.10 4.15
CA TRP A 317 -4.82 -14.41 3.09
C TRP A 317 -4.97 -13.21 2.16
N ARG A 318 -5.50 -13.48 0.99
CA ARG A 318 -5.98 -12.48 0.04
C ARG A 318 -7.45 -12.73 -0.22
N LYS A 319 -8.22 -11.65 -0.37
CA LYS A 319 -9.62 -11.72 -0.77
C LYS A 319 -9.85 -10.84 -1.98
N VAL A 320 -10.40 -11.41 -3.03
CA VAL A 320 -10.75 -10.70 -4.24
C VAL A 320 -12.22 -10.34 -4.18
N LEU A 321 -12.52 -9.05 -4.31
CA LEU A 321 -13.86 -8.50 -4.31
C LEU A 321 -14.22 -8.02 -5.71
N ILE A 322 -15.44 -8.29 -6.14
CA ILE A 322 -15.99 -7.80 -7.41
C ILE A 322 -17.28 -7.07 -7.09
N PHE A 323 -17.32 -5.78 -7.41
CA PHE A 323 -18.46 -4.93 -7.07
C PHE A 323 -18.84 -3.99 -8.23
N PRO A 324 -20.13 -3.63 -8.36
CA PRO A 324 -20.58 -2.71 -9.41
C PRO A 324 -19.99 -1.30 -9.21
N ALA A 325 -19.57 -0.65 -10.29
CA ALA A 325 -19.02 0.71 -10.25
C ALA A 325 -20.01 1.75 -9.68
N SER A 326 -21.32 1.53 -9.86
CA SER A 326 -22.38 2.37 -9.28
C SER A 326 -22.38 2.39 -7.74
N LYS A 327 -21.68 1.45 -7.08
CA LYS A 327 -21.56 1.38 -5.62
C LYS A 327 -20.34 2.13 -5.08
N LEU A 328 -19.41 2.55 -5.94
CA LEU A 328 -18.16 3.18 -5.50
C LEU A 328 -18.43 4.44 -4.65
N ASP A 329 -19.34 5.31 -5.09
CA ASP A 329 -19.65 6.54 -4.34
C ASP A 329 -20.24 6.27 -2.95
N ASP A 330 -21.11 5.27 -2.83
CA ASP A 330 -21.69 4.84 -1.55
C ASP A 330 -20.61 4.32 -0.61
N VAL A 331 -19.71 3.46 -1.11
CA VAL A 331 -18.57 2.94 -0.34
C VAL A 331 -17.67 4.08 0.14
N ILE A 332 -17.29 5.00 -0.73
CA ILE A 332 -16.40 6.12 -0.34
C ILE A 332 -17.04 6.95 0.77
N ASN A 333 -18.35 7.22 0.69
CA ASN A 333 -19.06 7.97 1.73
C ASN A 333 -19.14 7.18 3.05
N ARG A 334 -19.35 5.86 3.01
CA ARG A 334 -19.34 5.00 4.21
C ARG A 334 -17.95 4.93 4.85
N VAL A 335 -16.90 4.75 4.06
CA VAL A 335 -15.50 4.78 4.53
C VAL A 335 -15.17 6.12 5.17
N THR A 336 -15.59 7.22 4.55
CA THR A 336 -15.45 8.57 5.10
C THR A 336 -16.09 8.67 6.48
N ASN A 337 -17.34 8.23 6.61
CA ASN A 337 -18.07 8.26 7.88
C ASN A 337 -17.45 7.34 8.94
N MET A 338 -16.86 6.22 8.54
CA MET A 338 -16.22 5.25 9.46
C MET A 338 -14.90 5.77 10.03
N LEU A 339 -14.11 6.47 9.22
CA LEU A 339 -12.73 6.86 9.57
C LEU A 339 -12.57 8.32 10.03
N GLN A 340 -13.60 9.16 9.87
CA GLN A 340 -13.63 10.55 10.37
C GLN A 340 -14.35 10.70 11.72
N GLN A 341 -14.85 9.60 12.30
CA GLN A 341 -15.29 9.53 13.70
C GLN A 341 -14.10 9.26 14.61
#